data_AF-A0A925NHJ6-F1
#
_entry.id   AF-A0A925NHJ6-F1
#
_cell.length_a   1.000
_cell.length_b   1.000
_cell.length_c   1.000
_cell.angle_alpha   90.00
_cell.angle_beta   90.00
_cell.angle_gamma   90.00
#
_symmetry.space_group_name_H-M   'P 1'
#
loop_
_entity.id
_entity.type
_entity.pdbx_description
1 polymer ?
#
loop_
_entity_poly.entity_id
_entity_poly.type
_entity_poly.pdbx_seq_one_letter_code
_entity_poly.pdbx_strand_id
1 'polypeptide(L)'
;MSIENNHENFSVAKSVGDSAWNDASLSTYCFSESLARHGQKGLSEVQPEVAFLDFKSIFEVQKPQTEGKFVSEKVSEDVQKKLVEVNVSVETAEKVLKEINAVGKEPIATLASLMEKNRVLGIGESHESPNPQRDLGVAAMDSLKKAGATHLAIEAPMRIQPQLDAYMKTGKLSIDDLPPLLRSKDYMDILERARINKIKIVAVDENYTYDDGSSSPSIKLAPAHRAAPTASRDELMTEGVSQILKEDPKNKVIFWVGSLHLADDLPPNSPHDSKVAAGLLREKYTLATVP
;
A
#
# COMPACT_ATOMS: atom_id res chain seq x y z
N MET A 1 29.49 -6.52 -42.10
CA MET A 1 29.60 -5.71 -40.87
C MET A 1 28.19 -5.47 -40.40
N SER A 2 27.72 -6.36 -39.54
CA SER A 2 26.35 -6.44 -39.04
C SER A 2 26.51 -6.57 -37.53
N ILE A 3 25.99 -5.59 -36.79
CA ILE A 3 26.00 -5.60 -35.33
C ILE A 3 24.66 -6.18 -34.91
N GLU A 4 24.67 -7.46 -34.53
CA GLU A 4 23.55 -8.10 -33.83
C GLU A 4 23.61 -7.67 -32.36
N ASN A 5 22.64 -6.87 -31.92
CA ASN A 5 22.44 -6.56 -30.51
C ASN A 5 21.60 -7.69 -29.89
N ASN A 6 22.28 -8.64 -29.24
CA ASN A 6 21.68 -9.59 -28.31
C ASN A 6 21.30 -8.86 -27.01
N HIS A 7 20.02 -8.60 -26.81
CA HIS A 7 19.47 -8.33 -25.48
C HIS A 7 19.05 -9.65 -24.84
N GLU A 8 19.93 -10.23 -24.03
CA GLU A 8 19.58 -11.29 -23.10
C GLU A 8 18.77 -10.68 -21.95
N ASN A 9 17.48 -11.01 -21.88
CA ASN A 9 16.63 -10.71 -20.73
C ASN A 9 17.04 -11.60 -19.54
N PHE A 10 17.74 -11.01 -18.58
CA PHE A 10 17.92 -11.61 -17.25
C PHE A 10 16.62 -11.45 -16.45
N SER A 11 15.77 -12.49 -16.42
CA SER A 11 14.73 -12.63 -15.38
C SER A 11 15.28 -13.48 -14.24
N VAL A 12 15.94 -12.84 -13.27
CA VAL A 12 16.22 -13.47 -11.98
C VAL A 12 15.95 -12.47 -10.86
N ALA A 13 14.71 -12.46 -10.40
CA ALA A 13 14.36 -12.09 -9.04
C ALA A 13 13.15 -12.96 -8.64
N LYS A 14 13.45 -14.20 -8.24
CA LYS A 14 12.53 -14.99 -7.43
C LYS A 14 12.27 -14.21 -6.15
N SER A 15 11.00 -14.09 -5.79
CA SER A 15 10.55 -13.65 -4.46
C SER A 15 11.29 -14.46 -3.39
N VAL A 16 12.14 -13.78 -2.63
CA VAL A 16 12.80 -14.36 -1.47
C VAL A 16 12.71 -13.34 -0.33
N GLY A 17 11.86 -13.66 0.64
CA GLY A 17 11.92 -13.11 2.00
C GLY A 17 10.96 -11.97 2.30
N ASP A 18 9.65 -12.26 2.28
CA ASP A 18 8.61 -11.35 2.76
C ASP A 18 8.19 -11.65 4.21
N SER A 19 7.70 -10.59 4.86
CA SER A 19 6.91 -10.51 6.10
C SER A 19 7.66 -10.32 7.43
N ALA A 20 7.82 -9.05 7.81
CA ALA A 20 7.50 -8.55 9.15
C ALA A 20 7.52 -7.01 9.13
N TRP A 21 6.35 -6.39 9.28
CA TRP A 21 6.10 -4.95 9.12
C TRP A 21 5.25 -4.43 10.30
N ASN A 22 5.55 -3.24 10.83
CA ASN A 22 5.02 -2.73 12.11
C ASN A 22 4.20 -1.44 11.92
N ASP A 23 2.92 -1.49 12.27
CA ASP A 23 2.11 -0.58 13.12
C ASP A 23 0.80 -1.38 13.41
N ALA A 24 0.00 -1.08 14.44
CA ALA A 24 -0.91 -2.03 15.12
C ALA A 24 -1.89 -2.90 14.26
N SER A 25 -2.15 -2.56 13.00
CA SER A 25 -2.90 -3.40 12.04
C SER A 25 -2.08 -4.40 11.23
N LEU A 26 -0.76 -4.29 11.23
CA LEU A 26 0.13 -5.13 10.43
C LEU A 26 0.77 -6.23 11.28
N SER A 27 0.99 -5.98 12.58
CA SER A 27 1.25 -7.06 13.55
C SER A 27 0.10 -8.05 13.52
N THR A 28 -1.13 -7.54 13.55
CA THR A 28 -2.39 -8.23 13.24
C THR A 28 -2.33 -9.10 11.98
N TYR A 29 -1.92 -8.53 10.83
CA TYR A 29 -1.93 -9.24 9.54
C TYR A 29 -0.82 -10.29 9.42
N CYS A 30 0.41 -9.97 9.84
CA CYS A 30 1.51 -10.94 9.89
C CYS A 30 1.18 -12.08 10.86
N PHE A 31 0.53 -11.75 11.97
CA PHE A 31 0.08 -12.73 12.96
C PHE A 31 -1.03 -13.62 12.38
N SER A 32 -2.04 -13.07 11.70
CA SER A 32 -3.11 -13.86 11.10
C SER A 32 -2.60 -14.77 9.97
N GLU A 33 -1.71 -14.29 9.09
CA GLU A 33 -1.04 -15.11 8.08
C GLU A 33 -0.19 -16.23 8.70
N SER A 34 0.62 -15.91 9.70
CA SER A 34 1.48 -16.91 10.37
C SER A 34 0.65 -17.95 11.11
N LEU A 35 -0.47 -17.55 11.73
CA LEU A 35 -1.43 -18.46 12.34
C LEU A 35 -2.08 -19.37 11.30
N ALA A 36 -2.47 -18.86 10.13
CA ALA A 36 -3.01 -19.68 9.05
C ALA A 36 -2.01 -20.77 8.62
N ARG A 37 -0.72 -20.45 8.57
CA ARG A 37 0.35 -21.42 8.26
C ARG A 37 0.57 -22.46 9.37
N HIS A 38 0.40 -22.08 10.64
CA HIS A 38 0.56 -23.00 11.78
C HIS A 38 -0.69 -23.80 12.12
N GLY A 39 -1.88 -23.32 11.77
CA GLY A 39 -3.18 -23.94 12.07
C GLY A 39 -3.65 -25.02 11.09
N GLN A 40 -2.92 -25.27 10.00
CA GLN A 40 -3.39 -26.13 8.90
C GLN A 40 -3.33 -27.66 9.14
N LYS A 41 -3.09 -28.14 10.36
CA LYS A 41 -3.30 -29.56 10.69
C LYS A 41 -4.64 -29.76 11.41
N GLY A 42 -5.75 -29.73 10.67
CA GLY A 42 -7.02 -30.34 11.14
C GLY A 42 -8.33 -29.58 10.94
N LEU A 43 -8.36 -28.43 10.26
CA LEU A 43 -9.60 -27.65 10.07
C LEU A 43 -9.96 -27.53 8.59
N SER A 44 -10.58 -28.57 8.01
CA SER A 44 -11.04 -28.57 6.62
C SER A 44 -12.50 -28.12 6.43
N GLU A 45 -13.21 -27.69 7.48
CA GLU A 45 -14.67 -27.44 7.40
C GLU A 45 -15.18 -26.19 8.14
N VAL A 46 -14.33 -25.24 8.54
CA VAL A 46 -14.82 -23.98 9.14
C VAL A 46 -14.99 -22.92 8.05
N GLN A 47 -16.21 -22.42 7.87
CA GLN A 47 -16.54 -21.37 6.91
C GLN A 47 -15.71 -20.10 7.15
N PRO A 48 -15.34 -19.34 6.11
CA PRO A 48 -14.46 -18.17 6.20
C PRO A 48 -15.12 -16.92 6.80
N GLU A 49 -16.28 -17.02 7.46
CA GLU A 49 -16.85 -15.93 8.26
C GLU A 49 -16.16 -15.80 9.64
N VAL A 50 -14.85 -16.04 9.70
CA VAL A 50 -14.06 -15.66 10.87
C VAL A 50 -14.06 -14.15 10.88
N ALA A 51 -14.86 -13.58 11.80
CA ALA A 51 -14.88 -12.16 12.11
C ALA A 51 -13.44 -11.63 12.06
N PHE A 52 -13.20 -10.62 11.22
CA PHE A 52 -12.01 -9.79 11.31
C PHE A 52 -12.03 -9.15 12.70
N LEU A 53 -11.53 -9.88 13.70
CA LEU A 53 -11.28 -9.33 15.02
C LEU A 53 -10.36 -8.15 14.80
N ASP A 54 -10.72 -7.04 15.44
CA ASP A 54 -9.88 -5.85 15.46
C ASP A 54 -8.63 -6.16 16.29
N PHE A 55 -7.67 -6.89 15.71
CA PHE A 55 -6.40 -7.24 16.33
C PHE A 55 -5.54 -5.98 16.62
N LYS A 56 -5.93 -4.79 16.12
CA LYS A 56 -5.36 -3.51 16.57
C LYS A 56 -5.57 -3.31 18.08
N SER A 57 -6.69 -3.81 18.60
CA SER A 57 -7.00 -3.85 20.04
C SER A 57 -6.38 -5.06 20.77
N ILE A 58 -5.74 -5.98 20.05
CA ILE A 58 -5.03 -7.15 20.60
C ILE A 58 -3.59 -6.73 20.86
N PHE A 59 -2.91 -6.21 19.85
CA PHE A 59 -1.51 -5.82 19.98
C PHE A 59 -1.40 -4.32 20.14
N GLU A 60 -1.54 -3.83 21.38
CA GLU A 60 -1.14 -2.48 21.72
C GLU A 60 0.37 -2.36 21.40
N VAL A 61 0.69 -1.70 20.27
CA VAL A 61 2.07 -1.53 19.83
C VAL A 61 2.77 -0.61 20.81
N GLN A 62 3.42 -1.21 21.79
CA GLN A 62 4.30 -0.50 22.69
C GLN A 62 5.48 0.03 21.87
N LYS A 63 5.89 1.28 22.12
CA LYS A 63 7.14 1.84 21.59
C LYS A 63 8.25 0.77 21.71
N PRO A 64 9.13 0.60 20.72
CA PRO A 64 10.15 -0.44 20.71
C PRO A 64 10.82 -0.52 22.09
N GLN A 65 10.61 -1.65 22.77
CA GLN A 65 10.91 -1.76 24.19
C GLN A 65 12.42 -1.87 24.46
N THR A 66 13.18 -2.30 23.46
CA THR A 66 14.65 -2.35 23.42
C THR A 66 15.12 -2.38 21.96
N GLU A 67 16.39 -2.02 21.69
CA GLU A 67 16.99 -2.20 20.35
C GLU A 67 16.73 -3.62 19.82
N GLY A 68 16.10 -3.73 18.65
CA GLY A 68 15.90 -5.00 17.94
C GLY A 68 14.62 -5.79 18.24
N LYS A 69 13.69 -5.29 19.08
CA LYS A 69 12.37 -5.94 19.27
C LYS A 69 11.21 -5.04 18.80
N PHE A 70 10.37 -5.58 17.93
CA PHE A 70 9.23 -4.90 17.30
C PHE A 70 7.92 -5.11 18.07
N VAL A 71 7.75 -6.28 18.69
CA VAL A 71 6.57 -6.67 19.46
C VAL A 71 6.97 -7.31 20.79
N SER A 72 6.08 -7.28 21.78
CA SER A 72 6.23 -8.09 22.99
C SER A 72 6.17 -9.57 22.59
N GLU A 73 7.12 -10.38 23.05
CA GLU A 73 7.09 -11.84 22.90
C GLU A 73 6.17 -12.53 23.91
N LYS A 74 5.63 -11.75 24.85
CA LYS A 74 4.64 -12.22 25.83
C LYS A 74 3.27 -11.73 25.45
N VAL A 75 2.30 -12.61 25.59
CA VAL A 75 0.88 -12.34 25.33
C VAL A 75 0.24 -11.75 26.59
N SER A 76 -0.32 -10.53 26.49
CA SER A 76 -1.03 -9.90 27.60
C SER A 76 -2.35 -10.61 27.90
N GLU A 77 -2.88 -10.47 29.12
CA GLU A 77 -4.14 -11.10 29.53
C GLU A 77 -5.32 -10.77 28.59
N ASP A 78 -5.35 -9.55 28.06
CA ASP A 78 -6.40 -9.12 27.13
C ASP A 78 -6.27 -9.78 25.76
N VAL A 79 -5.04 -10.05 25.30
CA VAL A 79 -4.82 -10.87 24.10
C VAL A 79 -5.22 -12.31 24.34
N GLN A 80 -4.88 -12.88 25.50
CA GLN A 80 -5.22 -14.28 25.80
C GLN A 80 -6.73 -14.54 25.67
N LYS A 81 -7.58 -13.62 26.15
CA LYS A 81 -9.04 -13.72 26.00
C LYS A 81 -9.48 -13.80 24.54
N LYS A 82 -8.91 -12.98 23.68
CA LYS A 82 -9.26 -12.91 22.25
C LYS A 82 -8.67 -14.08 21.46
N LEU A 83 -7.53 -14.63 21.87
CA LEU A 83 -6.97 -15.84 21.26
C LEU A 83 -7.90 -17.06 21.43
N VAL A 84 -8.64 -17.13 22.54
CA VAL A 84 -9.67 -18.17 22.75
C VAL A 84 -10.78 -18.07 21.71
N GLU A 85 -11.20 -16.84 21.36
CA GLU A 85 -12.27 -16.60 20.37
C GLU A 85 -11.89 -17.09 18.96
N VAL A 86 -10.59 -17.11 18.63
CA VAL A 86 -10.06 -17.62 17.35
C VAL A 86 -9.41 -19.00 17.46
N ASN A 87 -9.57 -19.68 18.58
CA ASN A 87 -9.00 -21.01 18.83
C ASN A 87 -7.47 -21.08 18.60
N VAL A 88 -6.74 -20.07 19.07
CA VAL A 88 -5.28 -19.99 19.03
C VAL A 88 -4.72 -20.14 20.44
N SER A 89 -3.72 -21.00 20.63
CA SER A 89 -3.07 -21.13 21.94
C SER A 89 -2.11 -19.96 22.21
N VAL A 90 -1.96 -19.61 23.49
CA VAL A 90 -0.96 -18.62 23.94
C VAL A 90 0.45 -19.00 23.48
N GLU A 91 0.82 -20.28 23.58
CA GLU A 91 2.11 -20.78 23.12
C GLU A 91 2.34 -20.53 21.63
N THR A 92 1.32 -20.77 20.79
CA THR A 92 1.39 -20.50 19.35
C THR A 92 1.57 -19.01 19.10
N ALA A 93 0.82 -18.16 19.80
CA ALA A 93 0.92 -16.73 19.68
C ALA A 93 2.32 -16.20 20.06
N GLU A 94 2.86 -16.64 21.20
CA GLU A 94 4.22 -16.28 21.64
C GLU A 94 5.29 -16.74 20.67
N LYS A 95 5.13 -17.92 20.05
CA LYS A 95 6.03 -18.40 19.01
C LYS A 95 6.04 -17.47 17.79
N VAL A 96 4.86 -17.08 17.30
CA VAL A 96 4.74 -16.14 16.17
C VAL A 96 5.36 -14.78 16.53
N LEU A 97 5.13 -14.26 17.74
CA LEU A 97 5.71 -12.99 18.19
C LEU A 97 7.24 -13.04 18.25
N LYS A 98 7.83 -14.18 18.67
CA LYS A 98 9.28 -14.40 18.61
C LYS A 98 9.80 -14.46 17.18
N GLU A 99 9.08 -15.12 16.27
CA GLU A 99 9.44 -15.19 14.86
C GLU A 99 9.43 -13.78 14.23
N ILE A 100 8.41 -12.97 14.50
CA ILE A 100 8.33 -11.56 14.06
C ILE A 100 9.57 -10.79 14.54
N ASN A 101 9.99 -10.93 15.79
CA ASN A 101 11.21 -10.27 16.27
C ASN A 101 12.49 -10.84 15.67
N ALA A 102 12.53 -12.13 15.34
CA ALA A 102 13.70 -12.79 14.78
C ALA A 102 13.97 -12.42 13.32
N VAL A 103 12.92 -12.20 12.52
CA VAL A 103 13.04 -11.90 11.08
C VAL A 103 12.64 -10.48 10.71
N GLY A 104 12.01 -9.77 11.64
CA GLY A 104 11.53 -8.41 11.46
C GLY A 104 12.62 -7.42 11.11
N LYS A 105 12.25 -6.47 10.27
CA LYS A 105 13.07 -5.32 9.94
C LYS A 105 12.33 -4.06 10.36
N GLU A 106 13.09 -3.02 10.67
CA GLU A 106 12.49 -1.73 10.98
C GLU A 106 11.73 -1.22 9.74
N PRO A 107 10.41 -0.97 9.84
CA PRO A 107 9.58 -0.71 8.66
C PRO A 107 10.01 0.52 7.86
N ILE A 108 10.36 1.62 8.52
CA ILE A 108 10.72 2.87 7.86
C ILE A 108 12.03 2.70 7.07
N ALA A 109 13.03 2.07 7.67
CA ALA A 109 14.30 1.74 7.04
C ALA A 109 14.11 0.76 5.87
N THR A 110 13.17 -0.17 6.00
CA THR A 110 12.87 -1.12 4.93
C THR A 110 12.18 -0.42 3.75
N LEU A 111 11.19 0.44 4.00
CA LEU A 111 10.57 1.28 2.97
C LEU A 111 11.59 2.19 2.27
N ALA A 112 12.49 2.81 3.03
CA ALA A 112 13.57 3.61 2.48
C ALA A 112 14.51 2.76 1.59
N SER A 113 14.93 1.58 2.04
CA SER A 113 15.79 0.68 1.25
C SER A 113 15.10 0.18 -0.02
N LEU A 114 13.80 -0.12 0.04
CA LEU A 114 13.01 -0.49 -1.13
C LEU A 114 12.92 0.68 -2.11
N MET A 115 12.61 1.89 -1.61
CA MET A 115 12.59 3.08 -2.45
C MET A 115 13.95 3.35 -3.07
N GLU A 116 15.08 3.21 -2.35
CA GLU A 116 16.44 3.39 -2.89
C GLU A 116 16.71 2.52 -4.11
N LYS A 117 16.29 1.25 -4.07
CA LYS A 117 16.56 0.24 -5.11
C LYS A 117 15.59 0.25 -6.29
N ASN A 118 14.43 0.87 -6.13
CA ASN A 118 13.36 0.82 -7.11
C ASN A 118 12.98 2.21 -7.64
N ARG A 119 12.52 2.29 -8.90
CA ARG A 119 11.95 3.54 -9.44
C ARG A 119 10.55 3.80 -8.91
N VAL A 120 9.82 2.74 -8.56
CA VAL A 120 8.49 2.82 -7.97
C VAL A 120 8.43 2.02 -6.68
N LEU A 121 7.83 2.62 -5.65
CA LEU A 121 7.41 1.92 -4.43
C LEU A 121 5.88 2.01 -4.34
N GLY A 122 5.20 0.91 -4.58
CA GLY A 122 3.76 0.78 -4.37
C GLY A 122 3.44 0.56 -2.90
N ILE A 123 2.56 1.36 -2.32
CA ILE A 123 2.06 1.19 -0.95
C ILE A 123 0.54 1.05 -1.00
N GLY A 124 0.06 -0.10 -0.53
CA GLY A 124 -1.34 -0.48 -0.48
C GLY A 124 -2.05 0.11 0.73
N GLU A 125 -3.32 0.46 0.59
CA GLU A 125 -4.15 0.98 1.67
C GLU A 125 -5.59 0.45 1.57
N SER A 126 -6.36 0.52 2.66
CA SER A 126 -7.72 -0.05 2.74
C SER A 126 -8.86 0.92 2.36
N HIS A 127 -8.55 2.17 2.05
CA HIS A 127 -9.48 3.31 1.90
C HIS A 127 -10.23 3.73 3.17
N GLU A 128 -10.18 2.93 4.23
CA GLU A 128 -10.88 3.16 5.48
C GLU A 128 -10.05 3.95 6.48
N SER A 129 -10.73 4.73 7.34
CA SER A 129 -10.13 5.38 8.51
C SER A 129 -10.64 4.77 9.81
N PRO A 130 -9.78 4.56 10.82
CA PRO A 130 -8.36 4.90 10.87
C PRO A 130 -7.50 4.00 9.96
N ASN A 131 -6.54 4.59 9.26
CA ASN A 131 -5.69 3.88 8.30
C ASN A 131 -4.21 3.81 8.76
N PRO A 132 -3.80 2.70 9.38
CA PRO A 132 -2.44 2.52 9.88
C PRO A 132 -1.36 2.44 8.79
N GLN A 133 -1.73 2.06 7.55
CA GLN A 133 -0.83 2.20 6.42
C GLN A 133 -0.53 3.68 6.19
N ARG A 134 -1.54 4.57 6.29
CA ARG A 134 -1.34 6.02 6.18
C ARG A 134 -0.46 6.56 7.30
N ASP A 135 -0.64 6.11 8.54
CA ASP A 135 0.22 6.49 9.68
C ASP A 135 1.70 6.12 9.42
N LEU A 136 1.96 4.91 8.93
CA LEU A 136 3.30 4.46 8.52
C LEU A 136 3.87 5.32 7.39
N GLY A 137 3.05 5.64 6.38
CA GLY A 137 3.44 6.53 5.27
C GLY A 137 3.87 7.92 5.75
N VAL A 138 3.12 8.51 6.69
CA VAL A 138 3.46 9.79 7.33
C VAL A 138 4.80 9.70 8.08
N ALA A 139 5.00 8.63 8.85
CA ALA A 139 6.25 8.42 9.58
C ALA A 139 7.45 8.23 8.63
N ALA A 140 7.27 7.50 7.53
CA ALA A 140 8.33 7.12 6.60
C ALA A 140 8.72 8.22 5.60
N MET A 141 7.89 9.23 5.36
CA MET A 141 8.04 10.17 4.24
C MET A 141 9.40 10.90 4.18
N ASP A 142 10.00 11.27 5.32
CA ASP A 142 11.33 11.90 5.35
C ASP A 142 12.43 10.92 4.90
N SER A 143 12.37 9.68 5.38
CA SER A 143 13.27 8.61 4.95
C SER A 143 13.07 8.26 3.47
N LEU A 144 11.82 8.24 2.99
CA LEU A 144 11.51 8.04 1.57
C LEU A 144 12.06 9.18 0.71
N LYS A 145 12.00 10.44 1.18
CA LYS A 145 12.62 11.58 0.50
C LYS A 145 14.13 11.43 0.40
N LYS A 146 14.79 11.05 1.51
CA LYS A 146 16.24 10.79 1.54
C LYS A 146 16.64 9.63 0.63
N ALA A 147 15.79 8.62 0.50
CA ALA A 147 15.90 7.50 -0.44
C ALA A 147 15.67 7.88 -1.93
N GLY A 148 15.38 9.15 -2.20
CA GLY A 148 15.26 9.72 -3.54
C GLY A 148 13.82 9.86 -4.03
N ALA A 149 12.80 9.67 -3.20
CA ALA A 149 11.41 9.92 -3.63
C ALA A 149 11.23 11.37 -4.12
N THR A 150 10.60 11.48 -5.29
CA THR A 150 10.34 12.78 -5.95
C THR A 150 8.86 13.07 -6.07
N HIS A 151 8.05 12.03 -6.22
CA HIS A 151 6.62 12.12 -6.45
C HIS A 151 5.84 11.18 -5.53
N LEU A 152 4.66 11.62 -5.12
CA LEU A 152 3.61 10.82 -4.50
C LEU A 152 2.45 10.77 -5.48
N ALA A 153 2.32 9.66 -6.20
CA ALA A 153 1.20 9.40 -7.09
C ALA A 153 0.07 8.76 -6.27
N ILE A 154 -1.09 9.41 -6.20
CA ILE A 154 -2.24 8.98 -5.40
C ILE A 154 -3.39 8.51 -6.27
N GLU A 155 -4.11 7.49 -5.79
CA GLU A 155 -5.40 7.06 -6.34
C GLU A 155 -6.48 8.12 -6.08
N ALA A 156 -6.43 9.19 -6.86
CA ALA A 156 -7.43 10.24 -6.88
C ALA A 156 -7.71 10.67 -8.32
N PRO A 157 -8.94 11.11 -8.65
CA PRO A 157 -9.29 11.55 -9.99
C PRO A 157 -8.39 12.70 -10.48
N MET A 158 -7.81 12.56 -11.67
CA MET A 158 -6.91 13.59 -12.25
C MET A 158 -7.47 15.03 -12.22
N ARG A 159 -8.80 15.21 -12.26
CA ARG A 159 -9.45 16.53 -12.18
C ARG A 159 -9.16 17.31 -10.89
N ILE A 160 -8.70 16.66 -9.82
CA ILE A 160 -8.32 17.34 -8.58
C ILE A 160 -6.87 17.84 -8.59
N GLN A 161 -6.11 17.57 -9.64
CA GLN A 161 -4.71 18.00 -9.76
C GLN A 161 -4.54 19.52 -9.58
N PRO A 162 -5.39 20.41 -10.13
CA PRO A 162 -5.25 21.86 -9.91
C PRO A 162 -5.31 22.26 -8.43
N GLN A 163 -6.15 21.60 -7.64
CA GLN A 163 -6.28 21.81 -6.20
C GLN A 163 -5.02 21.34 -5.47
N LEU A 164 -4.48 20.17 -5.85
CA LEU A 164 -3.23 19.64 -5.31
C LEU A 164 -2.04 20.56 -5.65
N ASP A 165 -1.97 21.09 -6.87
CA ASP A 165 -0.93 22.03 -7.29
C ASP A 165 -1.02 23.35 -6.52
N ALA A 166 -2.23 23.86 -6.29
CA ALA A 166 -2.46 25.03 -5.45
C ALA A 166 -2.05 24.78 -4.01
N TYR A 167 -2.35 23.59 -3.47
CA TYR A 167 -1.94 23.17 -2.14
C TYR A 167 -0.42 23.10 -2.00
N MET A 168 0.28 22.51 -2.98
CA MET A 168 1.74 22.44 -2.99
C MET A 168 2.40 23.83 -2.93
N LYS A 169 1.76 24.86 -3.47
CA LYS A 169 2.24 26.26 -3.45
C LYS A 169 1.86 27.02 -2.19
N THR A 170 0.62 26.84 -1.71
CA THR A 170 0.02 27.70 -0.67
C THR A 170 0.04 27.08 0.73
N GLY A 171 0.19 25.76 0.82
CA GLY A 171 -0.01 25.00 2.06
C GLY A 171 -1.45 24.95 2.53
N LYS A 172 -2.43 25.35 1.69
CA LYS A 172 -3.85 25.36 2.03
C LYS A 172 -4.61 24.39 1.11
N LEU A 173 -5.31 23.43 1.71
CA LEU A 173 -6.20 22.48 1.05
C LEU A 173 -7.41 22.28 1.98
N SER A 174 -8.62 22.49 1.46
CA SER A 174 -9.81 22.09 2.21
C SER A 174 -9.99 20.59 2.08
N ILE A 175 -10.32 19.92 3.18
CA ILE A 175 -10.69 18.49 3.12
C ILE A 175 -11.89 18.26 2.20
N ASP A 176 -12.78 19.25 2.07
CA ASP A 176 -13.95 19.17 1.20
C ASP A 176 -13.60 19.23 -0.30
N ASP A 177 -12.40 19.72 -0.64
CA ASP A 177 -11.89 19.71 -2.02
C ASP A 177 -11.47 18.30 -2.47
N LEU A 178 -11.30 17.37 -1.53
CA LEU A 178 -10.98 15.98 -1.82
C LEU A 178 -12.23 15.15 -2.17
N PRO A 179 -12.09 14.09 -2.97
CA PRO A 179 -13.13 13.08 -3.15
C PRO A 179 -13.58 12.49 -1.82
N PRO A 180 -14.88 12.14 -1.64
CA PRO A 180 -15.41 11.64 -0.36
C PRO A 180 -14.58 10.54 0.31
N LEU A 181 -14.08 9.56 -0.45
CA LEU A 181 -13.26 8.45 0.06
C LEU A 181 -11.90 8.89 0.63
N LEU A 182 -11.45 10.11 0.29
CA LEU A 182 -10.17 10.67 0.74
C LEU A 182 -10.37 11.76 1.80
N ARG A 183 -11.61 12.02 2.25
CA ARG A 183 -11.94 13.07 3.24
C ARG A 183 -11.70 12.61 4.67
N SER A 184 -10.45 12.27 4.97
CA SER A 184 -10.06 11.87 6.32
C SER A 184 -8.80 12.60 6.77
N LYS A 185 -8.64 12.72 8.09
CA LYS A 185 -7.48 13.38 8.69
C LYS A 185 -6.17 12.64 8.36
N ASP A 186 -6.17 11.31 8.47
CA ASP A 186 -4.99 10.49 8.20
C ASP A 186 -4.51 10.60 6.74
N TYR A 187 -5.42 10.78 5.77
CA TYR A 187 -5.07 11.01 4.38
C TYR A 187 -4.48 12.41 4.17
N MET A 188 -5.08 13.43 4.79
CA MET A 188 -4.54 14.80 4.79
C MET A 188 -3.13 14.85 5.40
N ASP A 189 -2.86 14.06 6.44
CA ASP A 189 -1.54 13.98 7.06
C ASP A 189 -0.47 13.46 6.07
N ILE A 190 -0.80 12.50 5.19
CA ILE A 190 0.13 12.04 4.13
C ILE A 190 0.43 13.18 3.15
N LEU A 191 -0.61 13.87 2.66
CA LEU A 191 -0.46 14.95 1.69
C LEU A 191 0.41 16.07 2.29
N GLU A 192 0.18 16.42 3.55
CA GLU A 192 0.97 17.41 4.27
C GLU A 192 2.41 16.97 4.44
N ARG A 193 2.64 15.70 4.78
CA ARG A 193 3.99 15.18 4.93
C ARG A 193 4.76 15.17 3.60
N ALA A 194 4.11 14.83 2.49
CA ALA A 194 4.70 14.90 1.16
C ALA A 194 5.07 16.35 0.79
N ARG A 195 4.17 17.30 1.05
CA ARG A 195 4.39 18.73 0.81
C ARG A 195 5.57 19.27 1.61
N ILE A 196 5.63 19.00 2.92
CA ILE A 196 6.75 19.40 3.80
C ILE A 196 8.09 18.87 3.26
N ASN A 197 8.10 17.63 2.75
CA ASN A 197 9.29 16.98 2.18
C ASN A 197 9.58 17.37 0.71
N LYS A 198 8.81 18.29 0.13
CA LYS A 198 8.94 18.70 -1.28
C LYS A 198 8.90 17.49 -2.22
N ILE A 199 7.95 16.59 -1.96
CA ILE A 199 7.56 15.50 -2.85
C ILE A 199 6.32 15.98 -3.60
N LYS A 200 6.36 16.00 -4.93
CA LYS A 200 5.25 16.47 -5.76
C LYS A 200 4.09 15.48 -5.67
N ILE A 201 2.88 15.96 -5.39
CA ILE A 201 1.68 15.13 -5.32
C ILE A 201 1.01 15.11 -6.69
N VAL A 202 0.69 13.91 -7.19
CA VAL A 202 0.06 13.71 -8.50
C VAL A 202 -1.15 12.77 -8.37
N ALA A 203 -2.32 13.21 -8.81
CA ALA A 203 -3.51 12.38 -8.97
C ALA A 203 -3.39 11.56 -10.26
N VAL A 204 -3.53 10.23 -10.17
CA VAL A 204 -3.34 9.32 -11.32
C VAL A 204 -4.55 8.47 -11.67
N ASP A 205 -5.67 8.61 -10.96
CA ASP A 205 -6.87 7.81 -11.21
C ASP A 205 -7.82 8.48 -12.22
N GLU A 206 -8.74 7.69 -12.76
CA GLU A 206 -9.71 8.13 -13.75
C GLU A 206 -10.66 9.22 -13.22
N ASN A 207 -11.10 10.08 -14.15
CA ASN A 207 -12.06 11.14 -13.86
C ASN A 207 -13.48 10.57 -13.70
N TYR A 208 -13.76 9.95 -12.56
CA TYR A 208 -15.12 9.53 -12.19
C TYR A 208 -15.93 10.69 -11.63
N THR A 209 -17.11 10.99 -12.18
CA THR A 209 -18.10 11.82 -11.46
C THR A 209 -18.78 10.97 -10.40
N TYR A 210 -18.66 11.37 -9.14
CA TYR A 210 -19.57 10.87 -8.11
C TYR A 210 -20.91 11.53 -8.39
N ASP A 211 -21.93 10.76 -8.77
CA ASP A 211 -23.31 11.26 -8.70
C ASP A 211 -23.57 11.60 -7.23
N ASP A 212 -24.11 12.78 -7.01
CA ASP A 212 -24.26 13.53 -5.75
C ASP A 212 -25.17 12.88 -4.68
N GLY A 213 -25.39 11.57 -4.73
CA GLY A 213 -26.19 10.89 -3.71
C GLY A 213 -26.62 9.44 -3.95
N SER A 214 -26.17 8.76 -5.00
CA SER A 214 -26.48 7.33 -5.18
C SER A 214 -25.34 6.45 -4.68
N SER A 215 -25.64 5.54 -3.75
CA SER A 215 -24.77 4.50 -3.17
C SER A 215 -24.28 3.43 -4.17
N SER A 216 -24.41 3.70 -5.46
CA SER A 216 -23.72 3.00 -6.54
C SER A 216 -23.37 4.05 -7.60
N PRO A 217 -22.08 4.35 -7.83
CA PRO A 217 -21.70 5.32 -8.83
C PRO A 217 -22.03 4.76 -10.21
N SER A 218 -23.04 5.32 -10.87
CA SER A 218 -23.12 5.20 -12.31
C SER A 218 -22.02 6.09 -12.89
N ILE A 219 -20.89 5.48 -13.23
CA ILE A 219 -19.71 6.17 -13.76
C ILE A 219 -20.09 6.83 -15.10
N LYS A 220 -20.38 8.13 -15.08
CA LYS A 220 -20.50 8.94 -16.28
C LYS A 220 -19.16 9.61 -16.55
N LEU A 221 -18.36 9.01 -17.42
CA LEU A 221 -17.08 9.58 -17.83
C LEU A 221 -17.30 10.94 -18.51
N ALA A 222 -16.62 11.97 -18.01
CA ALA A 222 -16.65 13.30 -18.61
C ALA A 222 -16.12 13.24 -20.06
N PRO A 223 -16.79 13.85 -21.06
CA PRO A 223 -16.45 13.68 -22.48
C PRO A 223 -15.03 14.11 -22.90
N ALA A 224 -14.38 14.97 -22.13
CA ALA A 224 -13.13 15.64 -22.54
C ALA A 224 -11.83 14.87 -22.24
N HIS A 225 -11.90 13.75 -21.52
CA HIS A 225 -10.73 12.91 -21.20
C HIS A 225 -10.99 11.44 -21.48
N ARG A 226 -11.67 11.13 -22.58
CA ARG A 226 -11.70 9.75 -23.08
C ARG A 226 -10.28 9.40 -23.53
N ALA A 227 -9.52 8.80 -22.62
CA ALA A 227 -8.60 7.74 -23.01
C ALA A 227 -9.34 6.78 -23.97
N ALA A 228 -8.61 6.11 -24.85
CA ALA A 228 -9.20 5.15 -25.77
C ALA A 228 -10.26 4.31 -25.01
N PRO A 229 -11.47 4.11 -25.56
CA PRO A 229 -12.67 3.66 -24.83
C PRO A 229 -12.61 2.24 -24.22
N THR A 230 -11.41 1.71 -23.99
CA THR A 230 -11.11 0.36 -23.53
C THR A 230 -10.02 0.28 -22.47
N ALA A 231 -9.37 1.39 -22.09
CA ALA A 231 -8.30 1.33 -21.10
C ALA A 231 -8.88 1.03 -19.71
N SER A 232 -8.34 0.01 -19.03
CA SER A 232 -8.77 -0.31 -17.67
C SER A 232 -8.30 0.78 -16.68
N ARG A 233 -8.95 0.86 -15.51
CA ARG A 233 -8.56 1.78 -14.43
C ARG A 233 -7.08 1.63 -14.05
N ASP A 234 -6.59 0.39 -13.96
CA ASP A 234 -5.20 0.07 -13.67
C ASP A 234 -4.23 0.54 -14.76
N GLU A 235 -4.63 0.45 -16.04
CA GLU A 235 -3.84 0.95 -17.16
C GLU A 235 -3.72 2.48 -17.12
N LEU A 236 -4.79 3.18 -16.74
CA LEU A 236 -4.78 4.65 -16.59
C LEU A 236 -3.84 5.09 -15.48
N MET A 237 -3.94 4.50 -14.29
CA MET A 237 -3.03 4.81 -13.19
C MET A 237 -1.58 4.48 -13.54
N THR A 238 -1.36 3.34 -14.19
CA THR A 238 -0.04 2.93 -14.66
C THR A 238 0.54 3.93 -15.66
N GLU A 239 -0.26 4.44 -16.61
CA GLU A 239 0.21 5.44 -17.56
C GLU A 239 0.51 6.78 -16.85
N GLY A 240 -0.29 7.19 -15.87
CA GLY A 240 -0.01 8.37 -15.04
C GLY A 240 1.36 8.27 -14.34
N VAL A 241 1.64 7.14 -13.70
CA VAL A 241 2.97 6.87 -13.09
C VAL A 241 4.06 6.82 -14.17
N SER A 242 3.79 6.19 -15.32
CA SER A 242 4.73 6.08 -16.42
C SER A 242 5.12 7.45 -16.99
N GLN A 243 4.17 8.39 -17.10
CA GLN A 243 4.44 9.75 -17.55
C GLN A 243 5.43 10.46 -16.63
N ILE A 244 5.22 10.39 -15.31
CA ILE A 244 6.16 10.94 -14.31
C ILE A 244 7.58 10.36 -14.51
N LEU A 245 7.68 9.05 -14.72
CA LEU A 245 8.98 8.36 -14.87
C LEU A 245 9.68 8.64 -16.21
N LYS A 246 8.91 8.96 -17.26
CA LYS A 246 9.40 9.35 -18.59
C LYS A 246 9.88 10.81 -18.62
N GLU A 247 9.26 11.70 -17.84
CA GLU A 247 9.62 13.13 -17.78
C GLU A 247 11.06 13.34 -17.33
N ASP A 248 11.54 12.59 -16.33
CA ASP A 248 12.92 12.64 -15.86
C ASP A 248 13.38 11.23 -15.41
N PRO A 249 14.51 10.70 -15.93
CA PRO A 249 15.05 9.42 -15.49
C PRO A 249 15.42 9.37 -14.00
N LYS A 250 15.59 10.51 -13.33
CA LYS A 250 15.83 10.62 -11.89
C LYS A 250 14.56 10.58 -11.04
N ASN A 251 13.38 10.68 -11.67
CA ASN A 251 12.13 10.57 -10.93
C ASN A 251 11.98 9.17 -10.32
N LYS A 252 11.55 9.18 -9.06
CA LYS A 252 11.15 8.03 -8.27
C LYS A 252 9.81 8.31 -7.60
N VAL A 253 8.90 7.34 -7.68
CA VAL A 253 7.48 7.50 -7.37
C VAL A 253 7.09 6.62 -6.19
N ILE A 254 6.47 7.22 -5.19
CA ILE A 254 5.64 6.51 -4.22
C ILE A 254 4.25 6.40 -4.86
N PHE A 255 3.79 5.19 -5.16
CA PHE A 255 2.49 4.94 -5.75
C PHE A 255 1.53 4.46 -4.66
N TRP A 256 0.67 5.37 -4.19
CA TRP A 256 -0.19 5.20 -3.03
C TRP A 256 -1.63 4.90 -3.46
N VAL A 257 -2.05 3.65 -3.31
CA VAL A 257 -3.31 3.14 -3.88
C VAL A 257 -3.94 2.08 -3.00
N GLY A 258 -5.18 1.71 -3.28
CA GLY A 258 -5.87 0.57 -2.72
C GLY A 258 -5.09 -0.72 -2.97
N SER A 259 -4.96 -1.56 -1.95
CA SER A 259 -4.10 -2.76 -1.98
C SER A 259 -4.38 -3.72 -3.15
N LEU A 260 -5.62 -3.78 -3.64
CA LEU A 260 -6.01 -4.59 -4.80
C LEU A 260 -5.27 -4.20 -6.10
N HIS A 261 -4.90 -2.93 -6.25
CA HIS A 261 -4.14 -2.45 -7.41
C HIS A 261 -2.67 -2.90 -7.38
N LEU A 262 -2.22 -3.40 -6.21
CA LEU A 262 -0.86 -3.89 -5.98
C LEU A 262 -0.76 -5.41 -5.82
N ALA A 263 -1.87 -6.14 -6.00
CA ALA A 263 -1.87 -7.59 -5.97
C ALA A 263 -0.93 -8.16 -7.04
N ASP A 264 -0.35 -9.34 -6.80
CA ASP A 264 0.46 -10.02 -7.82
C ASP A 264 -0.42 -10.64 -8.90
N ASP A 265 -1.55 -11.21 -8.50
CA ASP A 265 -2.55 -11.80 -9.36
C ASP A 265 -3.96 -11.45 -8.86
N LEU A 266 -4.90 -11.29 -9.79
CA LEU A 266 -6.31 -11.23 -9.45
C LEU A 266 -6.87 -12.64 -9.28
N PRO A 267 -7.95 -12.82 -8.48
CA PRO A 267 -8.66 -14.08 -8.44
C PRO A 267 -9.04 -14.53 -9.86
N PRO A 268 -9.00 -15.85 -10.18
CA PRO A 268 -9.23 -16.36 -11.53
C PRO A 268 -10.62 -16.08 -12.12
N ASN A 269 -11.54 -15.57 -11.31
CA ASN A 269 -12.90 -15.14 -11.72
C ASN A 269 -13.11 -13.63 -11.54
N SER A 270 -12.04 -12.86 -11.38
CA SER A 270 -12.15 -11.41 -11.36
C SER A 270 -12.71 -10.95 -12.71
N PRO A 271 -13.75 -10.10 -12.75
CA PRO A 271 -14.28 -9.56 -14.00
C PRO A 271 -13.26 -8.64 -14.72
N HIS A 272 -12.13 -8.36 -14.07
CA HIS A 272 -11.00 -7.67 -14.65
C HIS A 272 -10.11 -8.68 -15.39
N ASP A 273 -10.32 -8.84 -16.69
CA ASP A 273 -9.43 -9.58 -17.63
C ASP A 273 -8.00 -8.96 -17.73
N SER A 274 -7.75 -7.86 -17.02
CA SER A 274 -6.56 -7.03 -17.13
C SER A 274 -5.61 -7.21 -15.96
N LYS A 275 -4.31 -7.21 -16.27
CA LYS A 275 -3.24 -7.06 -15.28
C LYS A 275 -3.52 -5.85 -14.37
N VAL A 276 -3.31 -6.01 -13.07
CA VAL A 276 -3.34 -4.92 -12.09
C VAL A 276 -2.17 -3.95 -12.29
N ALA A 277 -2.29 -2.75 -11.74
CA ALA A 277 -1.30 -1.69 -11.93
C ALA A 277 0.13 -2.12 -11.57
N ALA A 278 0.33 -2.88 -10.49
CA ALA A 278 1.65 -3.41 -10.15
C ALA A 278 2.25 -4.32 -11.24
N GLY A 279 1.46 -5.22 -11.82
CA GLY A 279 1.89 -6.08 -12.92
C GLY A 279 2.33 -5.26 -14.15
N LEU A 280 1.51 -4.29 -14.54
CA LEU A 280 1.79 -3.40 -15.68
C LEU A 280 3.04 -2.53 -15.45
N LEU A 281 3.28 -2.08 -14.23
CA LEU A 281 4.47 -1.29 -13.86
C LEU A 281 5.75 -2.14 -13.86
N ARG A 282 5.70 -3.39 -13.37
CA ARG A 282 6.86 -4.31 -13.35
C ARG A 282 7.39 -4.65 -14.73
N GLU A 283 6.54 -4.61 -15.75
CA GLU A 283 6.97 -4.83 -17.15
C GLU A 283 7.89 -3.73 -17.68
N LYS A 284 7.83 -2.54 -17.09
CA LYS A 284 8.50 -1.34 -17.62
C LYS A 284 9.55 -0.77 -16.66
N TYR A 285 9.39 -0.99 -15.36
CA TYR A 285 10.18 -0.33 -14.31
C TYR A 285 10.52 -1.28 -13.17
N THR A 286 11.56 -0.95 -12.40
CA THR A 286 11.80 -1.59 -11.11
C THR A 286 10.76 -1.12 -10.10
N LEU A 287 9.94 -2.06 -9.62
CA LEU A 287 8.85 -1.84 -8.67
C LEU A 287 9.05 -2.74 -7.45
N ALA A 288 8.93 -2.17 -6.26
CA ALA A 288 8.62 -2.90 -5.03
C ALA A 288 7.20 -2.56 -4.58
N THR A 289 6.51 -3.51 -3.98
CA THR A 289 5.16 -3.34 -3.43
C THR A 289 5.14 -3.67 -1.95
N VAL A 290 4.33 -2.93 -1.19
CA VAL A 290 3.97 -3.21 0.20
C VAL A 290 2.45 -3.17 0.25
N PRO A 291 1.77 -4.31 -0.02
CA PRO A 291 0.32 -4.38 -0.15
C PRO A 291 -0.42 -4.19 1.19
#